data_AF-A1XUP0-F1
#
_entry.id   AF-A1XUP0-F1
#
_cell.length_a   1.000
_cell.length_b   1.000
_cell.length_c   1.000
_cell.angle_alpha   90.00
_cell.angle_beta   90.00
_cell.angle_gamma   90.00
#
_symmetry.space_group_name_H-M   'P 1'
#
loop_
_entity.id
_entity.type
_entity.pdbx_description
1 polymer ?
#
loop_
_entity_poly.entity_id
_entity_poly.type
_entity_poly.pdbx_seq_one_letter_code
_entity_poly.pdbx_strand_id
1 'polypeptide(L)'
;VIMDGATLEPKKIMSTRGYTVDTQEYHPEPRVAAIVASHEHPEFIVNVKETGKVLMVNYEDIENLKVTTIGAARFLHDGGWDSTHRYFLTAANKSNKVAVIDSKLDTLTALVDVTEIPHPGRGANLVDPQYGPVWVTSALGNENVTEIGTDPEKHNEYAWKVVRTLKGQGGGSLFVKTHPESKNLWVDSPLNPDTKISQSVAVYDVDNLDKGFEVLPIADWAGIKGEGPKRVVQPEYNKAGDEVWFSVWSGKDEESAIVIVDDKTRKLKAVIKDKRLITP
;
A
#
# COMPACT_ATOMS: atom_id res chain seq x y z
N VAL A 1 20.03 -7.99 1.99
CA VAL A 1 20.94 -8.67 2.94
C VAL A 1 20.05 -9.39 3.94
N ILE A 2 20.31 -10.66 4.23
CA ILE A 2 19.71 -11.38 5.35
C ILE A 2 20.64 -11.18 6.54
N MET A 3 20.07 -10.78 7.68
CA MET A 3 20.80 -10.50 8.92
C MET A 3 20.22 -11.33 10.04
N ASP A 4 21.03 -11.57 11.06
CA ASP A 4 20.54 -12.10 12.34
C ASP A 4 19.56 -11.11 12.97
N GLY A 5 18.38 -11.60 13.38
CA GLY A 5 17.29 -10.74 13.86
C GLY A 5 17.58 -10.06 15.21
N ALA A 6 18.49 -10.59 16.02
CA ALA A 6 18.81 -10.04 17.35
C ALA A 6 20.01 -9.09 17.33
N THR A 7 20.98 -9.35 16.44
CA THR A 7 22.29 -8.68 16.45
C THR A 7 22.55 -7.82 15.22
N LEU A 8 21.74 -7.97 14.16
CA LEU A 8 21.96 -7.38 12.83
C LEU A 8 23.25 -7.86 12.15
N GLU A 9 23.87 -8.93 12.64
CA GLU A 9 25.04 -9.53 12.01
C GLU A 9 24.68 -9.99 10.58
N PRO A 10 25.41 -9.56 9.54
CA PRO A 10 25.10 -9.93 8.16
C PRO A 10 25.38 -11.42 7.94
N LYS A 11 24.36 -12.17 7.53
CA LYS A 11 24.47 -13.62 7.28
C LYS A 11 24.56 -13.97 5.79
N LYS A 12 23.77 -13.29 4.94
CA LYS A 12 23.78 -13.55 3.49
C LYS A 12 23.59 -12.28 2.67
N ILE A 13 24.37 -12.13 1.60
CA ILE A 13 24.23 -11.05 0.63
C ILE A 13 23.95 -11.67 -0.74
N MET A 14 22.92 -11.19 -1.42
CA MET A 14 22.54 -11.62 -2.76
C MET A 14 22.50 -10.41 -3.69
N SER A 15 23.06 -10.58 -4.89
CA SER A 15 22.89 -9.62 -5.99
C SER A 15 21.51 -9.80 -6.62
N THR A 16 20.88 -8.69 -6.99
CA THR A 16 19.63 -8.67 -7.77
C THR A 16 19.86 -8.51 -9.27
N ARG A 17 21.09 -8.20 -9.72
CA ARG A 17 21.45 -8.08 -11.15
C ARG A 17 21.01 -9.31 -11.93
N GLY A 18 20.42 -9.08 -13.10
CA GLY A 18 19.92 -10.18 -13.92
C GLY A 18 19.06 -9.68 -15.06
N TYR A 19 18.30 -10.59 -15.65
CA TYR A 19 17.55 -10.33 -16.88
C TYR A 19 16.13 -9.80 -16.61
N THR A 20 15.61 -8.94 -17.47
CA THR A 20 14.23 -8.47 -17.41
C THR A 20 13.23 -9.60 -17.71
N VAL A 21 12.06 -9.57 -17.09
CA VAL A 21 11.02 -10.61 -17.26
C VAL A 21 10.48 -10.66 -18.69
N ASP A 22 10.42 -9.53 -19.38
CA ASP A 22 9.83 -9.35 -20.72
C ASP A 22 10.84 -9.64 -21.84
N THR A 23 11.87 -8.81 -21.97
CA THR A 23 12.82 -8.85 -23.10
C THR A 23 13.98 -9.80 -22.87
N GLN A 24 14.12 -10.34 -21.65
CA GLN A 24 15.27 -11.16 -21.25
C GLN A 24 16.61 -10.44 -21.49
N GLU A 25 16.62 -9.10 -21.35
CA GLU A 25 17.83 -8.28 -21.47
C GLU A 25 18.48 -8.10 -20.10
N TYR A 26 19.81 -8.11 -20.06
CA TYR A 26 20.53 -7.91 -18.81
C TYR A 26 20.34 -6.48 -18.28
N HIS A 27 19.91 -6.37 -17.03
CA HIS A 27 19.77 -5.10 -16.32
C HIS A 27 20.83 -5.00 -15.20
N PRO A 28 21.71 -3.98 -15.22
CA PRO A 28 22.83 -3.86 -14.28
C PRO A 28 22.44 -3.26 -12.91
N GLU A 29 21.27 -2.64 -12.81
CA GLU A 29 20.82 -1.93 -11.60
C GLU A 29 19.34 -2.21 -11.22
N PRO A 30 18.95 -3.48 -11.01
CA PRO A 30 17.61 -3.79 -10.56
C PRO A 30 17.47 -3.62 -9.05
N ARG A 31 16.71 -2.61 -8.64
CA ARG A 31 16.51 -2.19 -7.25
C ARG A 31 15.52 -3.10 -6.53
N VAL A 32 15.78 -3.34 -5.25
CA VAL A 32 14.77 -3.93 -4.36
C VAL A 32 13.78 -2.83 -3.98
N ALA A 33 12.48 -3.07 -4.18
CA ALA A 33 11.45 -2.06 -3.94
C ALA A 33 10.67 -2.27 -2.64
N ALA A 34 10.22 -3.51 -2.41
CA ALA A 34 9.50 -3.91 -1.20
C ALA A 34 9.94 -5.32 -0.79
N ILE A 35 9.89 -5.57 0.52
CA ILE A 35 10.13 -6.87 1.12
C ILE A 35 9.00 -7.12 2.11
N VAL A 36 8.31 -8.25 1.98
CA VAL A 36 7.35 -8.74 2.99
C VAL A 36 7.76 -10.14 3.45
N ALA A 37 7.24 -10.57 4.60
CA ALA A 37 7.47 -11.91 5.13
C ALA A 37 6.25 -12.78 4.85
N SER A 38 6.48 -13.98 4.30
CA SER A 38 5.42 -14.98 4.09
C SER A 38 4.84 -15.44 5.42
N HIS A 39 3.54 -15.73 5.41
CA HIS A 39 2.82 -16.37 6.51
C HIS A 39 2.58 -17.87 6.25
N GLU A 40 2.85 -18.34 5.02
CA GLU A 40 2.66 -19.73 4.60
C GLU A 40 3.96 -20.54 4.72
N HIS A 41 5.10 -19.87 4.50
CA HIS A 41 6.44 -20.47 4.52
C HIS A 41 7.44 -19.58 5.26
N PRO A 42 8.56 -20.13 5.74
CA PRO A 42 9.70 -19.37 6.25
C PRO A 42 10.46 -18.65 5.12
N GLU A 43 9.80 -17.67 4.50
CA GLU A 43 10.27 -16.97 3.31
C GLU A 43 10.14 -15.45 3.43
N PHE A 44 11.11 -14.74 2.84
CA PHE A 44 10.94 -13.35 2.45
C PHE A 44 10.47 -13.27 1.00
N ILE A 45 9.51 -12.40 0.72
CA ILE A 45 9.05 -12.08 -0.63
C ILE A 45 9.64 -10.73 -1.02
N VAL A 46 10.46 -10.71 -2.06
CA VAL A 46 11.29 -9.56 -2.45
C VAL A 46 10.91 -9.10 -3.85
N ASN A 47 10.42 -7.86 -3.96
CA ASN A 47 10.19 -7.21 -5.24
C ASN A 47 11.48 -6.65 -5.84
N VAL A 48 11.81 -7.09 -7.05
CA VAL A 48 12.94 -6.60 -7.84
C VAL A 48 12.41 -5.78 -9.02
N LYS A 49 12.50 -4.44 -8.88
CA LYS A 49 11.77 -3.44 -9.65
C LYS A 49 11.98 -3.53 -11.16
N GLU A 50 13.19 -3.24 -11.64
CA GLU A 50 13.43 -3.05 -13.08
C GLU A 50 13.31 -4.34 -13.87
N THR A 51 13.69 -5.47 -13.27
CA THR A 51 13.57 -6.79 -13.89
C THR A 51 12.17 -7.37 -13.81
N GLY A 52 11.29 -6.84 -12.95
CA GLY A 52 9.92 -7.33 -12.80
C GLY A 52 9.83 -8.74 -12.24
N LYS A 53 10.65 -9.03 -11.22
CA LYS A 53 10.74 -10.35 -10.59
C LYS A 53 10.34 -10.24 -9.12
N VAL A 54 9.58 -11.22 -8.65
CA VAL A 54 9.34 -11.46 -7.23
C VAL A 54 10.21 -12.66 -6.82
N LEU A 55 11.01 -12.50 -5.78
CA LEU A 55 11.84 -13.59 -5.25
C LEU A 55 11.23 -14.11 -3.95
N MET A 56 10.91 -15.40 -3.90
CA MET A 56 10.57 -16.12 -2.67
C MET A 56 11.88 -16.67 -2.10
N VAL A 57 12.37 -16.10 -1.00
CA VAL A 57 13.68 -16.39 -0.42
C VAL A 57 13.49 -17.16 0.88
N ASN A 58 13.67 -18.48 0.82
CA ASN A 58 13.53 -19.36 1.98
C ASN A 58 14.75 -19.25 2.90
N TYR A 59 14.50 -18.96 4.17
CA TYR A 59 15.52 -18.71 5.18
C TYR A 59 15.70 -19.86 6.19
N GLU A 60 15.12 -21.04 5.97
CA GLU A 60 15.34 -22.22 6.83
C GLU A 60 16.80 -22.67 6.81
N ASP A 61 17.42 -22.61 5.63
CA ASP A 61 18.83 -22.92 5.42
C ASP A 61 19.48 -21.83 4.57
N ILE A 62 20.09 -20.86 5.26
CA ILE A 62 20.76 -19.72 4.61
C ILE A 62 22.08 -20.09 3.95
N GLU A 63 22.65 -21.26 4.27
CA GLU A 63 23.86 -21.78 3.63
C GLU A 63 23.50 -22.39 2.28
N ASN A 64 22.47 -23.24 2.24
CA ASN A 64 21.93 -23.89 1.03
C ASN A 64 20.63 -23.21 0.54
N LEU A 65 20.73 -21.89 0.34
CA LEU A 65 19.58 -21.02 0.11
C LEU A 65 18.73 -21.45 -1.10
N LYS A 66 17.44 -21.68 -0.86
CA LYS A 66 16.44 -21.89 -1.91
C LYS A 66 15.76 -20.57 -2.25
N VAL A 67 15.68 -20.28 -3.55
CA VAL A 67 15.02 -19.06 -4.04
C VAL A 67 14.14 -19.42 -5.24
N THR A 68 12.84 -19.20 -5.11
CA THR A 68 11.91 -19.25 -6.26
C THR A 68 11.87 -17.87 -6.91
N THR A 69 12.16 -17.80 -8.21
CA THR A 69 12.09 -16.54 -8.98
C THR A 69 10.84 -16.54 -9.82
N ILE A 70 9.90 -15.66 -9.49
CA ILE A 70 8.62 -15.52 -10.18
C ILE A 70 8.70 -14.30 -11.10
N GLY A 71 8.45 -14.52 -12.40
CA GLY A 71 8.26 -13.42 -13.34
C GLY A 71 6.90 -12.78 -13.13
N ALA A 72 6.85 -11.45 -12.96
CA ALA A 72 5.61 -10.69 -12.79
C ALA A 72 5.48 -9.63 -13.89
N ALA A 73 5.68 -8.36 -13.56
CA ALA A 73 5.71 -7.26 -14.51
C ALA A 73 6.80 -6.26 -14.10
N ARG A 74 7.37 -5.52 -15.06
CA ARG A 74 8.41 -4.53 -14.75
C ARG A 74 7.89 -3.41 -13.86
N PHE A 75 8.82 -2.77 -13.16
CA PHE A 75 8.56 -1.65 -12.27
C PHE A 75 7.72 -2.01 -11.04
N LEU A 76 7.87 -3.24 -10.53
CA LEU A 76 7.36 -3.62 -9.20
C LEU A 76 7.75 -2.57 -8.16
N HIS A 77 6.83 -2.32 -7.24
CA HIS A 77 6.98 -1.31 -6.20
C HIS A 77 6.53 -1.88 -4.86
N ASP A 78 5.50 -1.31 -4.28
CA ASP A 78 4.86 -1.65 -3.03
C ASP A 78 3.69 -2.63 -3.25
N GLY A 79 3.18 -3.15 -2.14
CA GLY A 79 2.16 -4.18 -2.12
C GLY A 79 1.90 -4.67 -0.70
N GLY A 80 0.88 -5.49 -0.55
CA GLY A 80 0.56 -6.10 0.72
C GLY A 80 -0.24 -7.38 0.55
N TRP A 81 -0.50 -7.99 1.69
CA TRP A 81 -1.26 -9.21 1.78
C TRP A 81 -2.75 -8.95 1.55
N ASP A 82 -3.42 -9.92 0.96
CA ASP A 82 -4.88 -10.06 1.10
C ASP A 82 -5.25 -10.33 2.57
N SER A 83 -6.55 -10.33 2.89
CA SER A 83 -7.03 -10.51 4.26
C SER A 83 -6.68 -11.87 4.87
N THR A 84 -6.40 -12.89 4.06
CA THR A 84 -6.01 -14.23 4.52
C THR A 84 -4.51 -14.39 4.74
N HIS A 85 -3.71 -13.38 4.36
CA HIS A 85 -2.24 -13.41 4.38
C HIS A 85 -1.62 -14.52 3.51
N ARG A 86 -2.31 -14.93 2.45
CA ARG A 86 -1.81 -15.95 1.51
C ARG A 86 -1.35 -15.34 0.18
N TYR A 87 -2.08 -14.35 -0.32
CA TYR A 87 -1.83 -13.74 -1.61
C TYR A 87 -1.15 -12.40 -1.42
N PHE A 88 0.03 -12.24 -2.01
CA PHE A 88 0.73 -10.96 -2.04
C PHE A 88 0.33 -10.20 -3.30
N LEU A 89 -0.38 -9.09 -3.12
CA LEU A 89 -0.79 -8.18 -4.19
C LEU A 89 0.19 -7.01 -4.25
N THR A 90 0.84 -6.83 -5.39
CA THR A 90 1.84 -5.78 -5.56
C THR A 90 1.71 -5.00 -6.87
N ALA A 91 1.90 -3.69 -6.77
CA ALA A 91 1.83 -2.77 -7.89
C ALA A 91 3.09 -2.85 -8.77
N ALA A 92 2.91 -3.13 -10.05
CA ALA A 92 3.85 -2.84 -11.11
C ALA A 92 3.49 -1.47 -11.71
N ASN A 93 3.84 -0.41 -10.98
CA ASN A 93 3.18 0.89 -11.13
C ASN A 93 3.30 1.50 -12.53
N LYS A 94 4.51 1.53 -13.12
CA LYS A 94 4.73 2.01 -14.49
C LYS A 94 4.28 1.05 -15.59
N SER A 95 3.78 -0.12 -15.21
CA SER A 95 3.13 -1.08 -16.10
C SER A 95 1.61 -1.14 -15.93
N ASN A 96 1.03 -0.32 -15.04
CA ASN A 96 -0.42 -0.24 -14.79
C ASN A 96 -1.05 -1.60 -14.44
N LYS A 97 -0.33 -2.40 -13.65
CA LYS A 97 -0.76 -3.75 -13.26
C LYS A 97 -0.61 -3.97 -11.75
N VAL A 98 -1.44 -4.85 -11.22
CA VAL A 98 -1.26 -5.50 -9.91
C VAL A 98 -0.94 -6.97 -10.13
N ALA A 99 0.24 -7.40 -9.68
CA ALA A 99 0.61 -8.80 -9.68
C ALA A 99 0.12 -9.47 -8.39
N VAL A 100 -0.46 -10.66 -8.53
CA VAL A 100 -0.95 -11.48 -7.42
C VAL A 100 -0.07 -12.73 -7.33
N ILE A 101 0.60 -12.90 -6.19
CA ILE A 101 1.48 -14.04 -5.92
C ILE A 101 0.82 -14.93 -4.86
N ASP A 102 0.59 -16.21 -5.17
CA ASP A 102 0.19 -17.20 -4.18
C ASP A 102 1.42 -17.64 -3.40
N SER A 103 1.59 -17.12 -2.18
CA SER A 103 2.77 -17.42 -1.35
C SER A 103 2.77 -18.84 -0.80
N LYS A 104 1.65 -19.56 -0.88
CA LYS A 104 1.59 -20.97 -0.49
C LYS A 104 2.18 -21.88 -1.57
N LEU A 105 1.99 -21.49 -2.83
CA LEU A 105 2.37 -22.28 -4.01
C LEU A 105 3.62 -21.74 -4.71
N ASP A 106 4.14 -20.59 -4.29
CA ASP A 106 5.23 -19.84 -4.94
C ASP A 106 4.99 -19.59 -6.42
N THR A 107 3.78 -19.17 -6.77
CA THR A 107 3.37 -18.95 -8.18
C THR A 107 2.72 -17.59 -8.40
N LEU A 108 2.86 -17.08 -9.62
CA LEU A 108 2.05 -15.96 -10.09
C LEU A 108 0.63 -16.47 -10.36
N THR A 109 -0.34 -15.94 -9.63
CA THR A 109 -1.77 -16.27 -9.80
C THR A 109 -2.41 -15.42 -10.89
N ALA A 110 -2.11 -14.12 -10.91
CA ALA A 110 -2.71 -13.19 -11.86
C ALA A 110 -1.86 -11.93 -12.08
N LEU A 111 -2.08 -11.30 -13.23
CA LEU A 111 -1.70 -9.91 -13.51
C LEU A 111 -2.97 -9.13 -13.84
N VAL A 112 -3.42 -8.31 -12.90
CA VAL A 112 -4.65 -7.55 -13.00
C VAL A 112 -4.34 -6.18 -13.59
N ASP A 113 -4.98 -5.82 -14.70
CA ASP A 113 -4.89 -4.48 -15.27
C ASP A 113 -5.64 -3.45 -14.42
N VAL A 114 -5.01 -2.31 -14.16
CA VAL A 114 -5.59 -1.20 -13.40
C VAL A 114 -5.27 0.13 -14.09
N THR A 115 -6.01 1.18 -13.76
CA THR A 115 -5.83 2.48 -14.43
C THR A 115 -4.62 3.23 -13.85
N GLU A 116 -3.62 3.47 -14.69
CA GLU A 116 -2.51 4.42 -14.56
C GLU A 116 -1.89 4.60 -13.15
N ILE A 117 -0.71 3.99 -12.95
CA ILE A 117 0.17 4.17 -11.79
C ILE A 117 -0.55 3.89 -10.45
N PRO A 118 -0.94 2.62 -10.18
CA PRO A 118 -1.42 2.24 -8.86
C PRO A 118 -0.33 2.49 -7.79
N HIS A 119 -0.74 2.98 -6.63
CA HIS A 119 0.13 3.24 -5.49
C HIS A 119 -0.56 2.85 -4.17
N PRO A 120 -0.52 1.57 -3.77
CA PRO A 120 -1.29 1.08 -2.62
C PRO A 120 -0.68 1.37 -1.25
N GLY A 121 0.63 1.57 -1.15
CA GLY A 121 1.36 1.20 0.06
C GLY A 121 1.24 -0.32 0.29
N ARG A 122 0.64 -0.71 1.42
CA ARG A 122 0.23 -2.11 1.68
C ARG A 122 -1.16 -2.43 1.10
N GLY A 123 -1.88 -1.42 0.65
CA GLY A 123 -3.30 -1.50 0.31
C GLY A 123 -4.20 -1.58 1.54
N ALA A 124 -5.49 -1.78 1.29
CA ALA A 124 -6.51 -1.94 2.32
C ALA A 124 -7.37 -3.16 2.01
N ASN A 125 -7.58 -4.04 3.00
CA ASN A 125 -8.44 -5.20 2.87
C ASN A 125 -9.79 -4.91 3.51
N LEU A 126 -10.89 -5.09 2.77
CA LEU A 126 -12.25 -4.94 3.29
C LEU A 126 -13.17 -6.02 2.72
N VAL A 127 -14.36 -6.16 3.32
CA VAL A 127 -15.42 -7.03 2.80
C VAL A 127 -16.44 -6.13 2.10
N ASP A 128 -16.41 -6.12 0.76
CA ASP A 128 -17.38 -5.38 -0.04
C ASP A 128 -18.75 -6.09 0.08
N PRO A 129 -19.86 -5.37 0.35
CA PRO A 129 -21.19 -5.96 0.52
C PRO A 129 -21.71 -6.77 -0.68
N GLN A 130 -21.22 -6.49 -1.88
CA GLN A 130 -21.61 -7.13 -3.14
C GLN A 130 -20.60 -8.17 -3.62
N TYR A 131 -19.30 -7.89 -3.46
CA TYR A 131 -18.23 -8.70 -4.08
C TYR A 131 -17.44 -9.56 -3.09
N GLY A 132 -17.71 -9.43 -1.79
CA GLY A 132 -16.99 -10.18 -0.75
C GLY A 132 -15.60 -9.61 -0.46
N PRO A 133 -14.62 -10.42 -0.05
CA PRO A 133 -13.27 -9.94 0.29
C PRO A 133 -12.55 -9.30 -0.90
N VAL A 134 -12.15 -8.04 -0.72
CA VAL A 134 -11.39 -7.27 -1.71
C VAL A 134 -10.14 -6.64 -1.10
N TRP A 135 -9.15 -6.42 -1.96
CA TRP A 135 -7.98 -5.61 -1.68
C TRP A 135 -8.02 -4.34 -2.53
N VAL A 136 -7.70 -3.21 -1.91
CA VAL A 136 -7.89 -1.88 -2.47
C VAL A 136 -6.56 -1.17 -2.68
N THR A 137 -6.44 -0.47 -3.81
CA THR A 137 -5.36 0.46 -4.12
C THR A 137 -5.92 1.79 -4.62
N SER A 138 -5.27 2.91 -4.28
CA SER A 138 -5.46 4.17 -4.99
C SER A 138 -4.45 4.30 -6.13
N ALA A 139 -4.51 5.42 -6.85
CA ALA A 139 -3.61 5.72 -7.95
C ALA A 139 -2.91 7.08 -7.76
N LEU A 140 -1.67 7.15 -8.27
CA LEU A 140 -0.93 8.40 -8.35
C LEU A 140 -1.36 9.22 -9.56
N GLY A 141 -1.60 8.55 -10.70
CA GLY A 141 -1.84 9.22 -12.00
C GLY A 141 -3.27 9.71 -12.22
N ASN A 142 -4.23 9.26 -11.42
CA ASN A 142 -5.65 9.58 -11.59
C ASN A 142 -6.41 9.45 -10.26
N GLU A 143 -7.69 9.78 -10.27
CA GLU A 143 -8.57 9.78 -9.09
C GLU A 143 -9.10 8.40 -8.67
N ASN A 144 -8.73 7.31 -9.33
CA ASN A 144 -9.34 6.02 -9.09
C ASN A 144 -8.89 5.39 -7.77
N VAL A 145 -9.85 4.75 -7.12
CA VAL A 145 -9.64 3.80 -6.01
C VAL A 145 -10.19 2.46 -6.48
N THR A 146 -9.30 1.52 -6.74
CA THR A 146 -9.59 0.25 -7.43
C THR A 146 -9.65 -0.89 -6.43
N GLU A 147 -10.70 -1.70 -6.52
CA GLU A 147 -10.91 -2.87 -5.67
C GLU A 147 -10.78 -4.15 -6.49
N ILE A 148 -9.97 -5.08 -5.99
CA ILE A 148 -9.68 -6.38 -6.62
C ILE A 148 -10.23 -7.48 -5.72
N GLY A 149 -11.03 -8.39 -6.28
CA GLY A 149 -11.53 -9.56 -5.54
C GLY A 149 -10.40 -10.51 -5.13
N THR A 150 -10.42 -11.01 -3.89
CA THR A 150 -9.31 -11.78 -3.28
C THR A 150 -9.69 -13.16 -2.76
N ASP A 151 -10.95 -13.59 -2.96
CA ASP A 151 -11.44 -14.88 -2.45
C ASP A 151 -11.73 -15.87 -3.59
N PRO A 152 -10.73 -16.64 -4.06
CA PRO A 152 -10.90 -17.63 -5.10
C PRO A 152 -11.71 -18.87 -4.68
N GLU A 153 -12.00 -19.05 -3.38
CA GLU A 153 -12.71 -20.24 -2.91
C GLU A 153 -14.23 -20.03 -2.91
N LYS A 154 -14.70 -18.90 -2.35
CA LYS A 154 -16.15 -18.64 -2.21
C LYS A 154 -16.69 -17.59 -3.20
N HIS A 155 -15.81 -16.76 -3.77
CA HIS A 155 -16.16 -15.68 -4.71
C HIS A 155 -15.33 -15.82 -5.99
N ASN A 156 -15.24 -17.04 -6.53
CA ASN A 156 -14.34 -17.39 -7.62
C ASN A 156 -14.60 -16.60 -8.93
N GLU A 157 -15.84 -16.13 -9.13
CA GLU A 157 -16.22 -15.31 -10.27
C GLU A 157 -15.58 -13.91 -10.23
N TYR A 158 -15.18 -13.45 -9.04
CA TYR A 158 -14.61 -12.13 -8.75
C TYR A 158 -13.12 -12.15 -8.45
N ALA A 159 -12.58 -13.30 -8.05
CA ALA A 159 -11.18 -13.45 -7.69
C ALA A 159 -10.25 -12.96 -8.83
N TRP A 160 -9.32 -12.09 -8.45
CA TRP A 160 -8.28 -11.53 -9.32
C TRP A 160 -8.81 -10.68 -10.48
N LYS A 161 -9.98 -10.05 -10.28
CA LYS A 161 -10.56 -9.08 -11.20
C LYS A 161 -10.80 -7.77 -10.49
N VAL A 162 -10.69 -6.67 -11.24
CA VAL A 162 -11.23 -5.38 -10.79
C VAL A 162 -12.76 -5.52 -10.72
N VAL A 163 -13.30 -5.44 -9.52
CA VAL A 163 -14.74 -5.56 -9.27
C VAL A 163 -15.42 -4.21 -9.06
N ARG A 164 -14.67 -3.24 -8.54
CA ARG A 164 -15.14 -1.87 -8.32
C ARG A 164 -14.03 -0.88 -8.63
N THR A 165 -14.41 0.29 -9.13
CA THR A 165 -13.54 1.46 -9.22
C THR A 165 -14.31 2.67 -8.73
N LEU A 166 -13.94 3.15 -7.55
CA LEU A 166 -14.48 4.36 -6.94
C LEU A 166 -13.69 5.59 -7.42
N LYS A 167 -14.32 6.75 -7.34
CA LYS A 167 -13.66 8.04 -7.56
C LYS A 167 -13.25 8.65 -6.22
N GLY A 168 -11.96 8.95 -6.07
CA GLY A 168 -11.36 9.75 -4.99
C GLY A 168 -11.42 11.25 -5.27
N GLN A 169 -10.76 12.03 -4.42
CA GLN A 169 -10.72 13.50 -4.55
C GLN A 169 -9.99 13.98 -5.82
N GLY A 170 -9.03 13.19 -6.29
CA GLY A 170 -8.16 13.51 -7.42
C GLY A 170 -6.94 12.59 -7.45
N GLY A 171 -6.06 12.81 -8.44
CA GLY A 171 -4.76 12.13 -8.49
C GLY A 171 -3.81 12.54 -7.37
N GLY A 172 -2.68 11.85 -7.27
CA GLY A 172 -1.66 12.11 -6.25
C GLY A 172 -1.88 11.40 -4.92
N SER A 173 -2.73 10.36 -4.88
CA SER A 173 -2.87 9.48 -3.73
C SER A 173 -1.63 8.60 -3.56
N LEU A 174 -1.25 8.36 -2.30
CA LEU A 174 -0.14 7.49 -1.94
C LEU A 174 -0.59 6.31 -1.07
N PHE A 175 -1.62 6.50 -0.25
CA PHE A 175 -2.07 5.47 0.69
C PHE A 175 -3.58 5.37 0.75
N VAL A 176 -4.04 4.13 0.80
CA VAL A 176 -5.37 3.76 1.27
C VAL A 176 -5.26 3.01 2.61
N LYS A 177 -6.28 3.11 3.46
CA LYS A 177 -6.28 2.40 4.74
C LYS A 177 -7.68 2.06 5.22
N THR A 178 -7.79 0.90 5.86
CA THR A 178 -8.94 0.49 6.66
C THR A 178 -8.44 -0.39 7.82
N HIS A 179 -9.35 -0.87 8.66
CA HIS A 179 -9.08 -1.78 9.76
C HIS A 179 -10.25 -2.77 9.92
N PRO A 180 -10.03 -4.04 10.35
CA PRO A 180 -11.11 -5.02 10.53
C PRO A 180 -12.26 -4.57 11.43
N GLU A 181 -11.98 -3.72 12.42
CA GLU A 181 -12.96 -3.15 13.35
C GLU A 181 -13.58 -1.82 12.86
N SER A 182 -13.14 -1.32 11.70
CA SER A 182 -13.62 -0.06 11.13
C SER A 182 -14.61 -0.30 9.99
N LYS A 183 -15.49 0.68 9.79
CA LYS A 183 -16.36 0.79 8.61
C LYS A 183 -15.91 1.86 7.62
N ASN A 184 -14.67 2.35 7.79
CA ASN A 184 -14.12 3.43 6.98
C ASN A 184 -13.03 2.94 6.05
N LEU A 185 -13.09 3.40 4.80
CA LEU A 185 -11.97 3.37 3.87
C LEU A 185 -11.42 4.79 3.72
N TRP A 186 -10.18 4.99 4.13
CA TRP A 186 -9.47 6.27 4.11
C TRP A 186 -8.57 6.36 2.88
N VAL A 187 -8.61 7.48 2.17
CA VAL A 187 -7.82 7.73 0.95
C VAL A 187 -7.20 9.11 1.01
N ASP A 188 -5.87 9.16 1.07
CA ASP A 188 -5.13 10.43 1.03
C ASP A 188 -4.88 10.92 -0.41
N SER A 189 -4.41 12.16 -0.55
CA SER A 189 -4.02 12.72 -1.85
C SER A 189 -2.86 13.73 -1.75
N PRO A 190 -1.79 13.38 -1.02
CA PRO A 190 -0.74 14.32 -0.63
C PRO A 190 -0.05 14.96 -1.81
N LEU A 191 0.06 14.30 -2.97
CA LEU A 191 0.76 14.82 -4.14
C LEU A 191 -0.15 15.58 -5.11
N ASN A 192 -1.42 15.77 -4.76
CA ASN A 192 -2.31 16.60 -5.56
C ASN A 192 -1.80 18.06 -5.61
N PRO A 193 -1.89 18.74 -6.77
CA PRO A 193 -1.47 20.14 -6.88
C PRO A 193 -2.46 21.11 -6.24
N ASP A 194 -3.73 20.75 -6.08
CA ASP A 194 -4.70 21.55 -5.34
C ASP A 194 -4.44 21.39 -3.84
N THR A 195 -4.23 22.52 -3.16
CA THR A 195 -4.00 22.55 -1.72
C THR A 195 -5.21 22.06 -0.95
N LYS A 196 -6.45 22.31 -1.40
CA LYS A 196 -7.65 21.82 -0.72
C LYS A 196 -7.72 20.29 -0.70
N ILE A 197 -7.23 19.65 -1.76
CA ILE A 197 -7.20 18.19 -1.89
C ILE A 197 -6.02 17.61 -1.11
N SER A 198 -4.81 18.13 -1.34
CA SER A 198 -3.61 17.63 -0.62
C SER A 198 -3.61 17.91 0.88
N GLN A 199 -4.46 18.82 1.38
CA GLN A 199 -4.65 19.14 2.81
C GLN A 199 -5.82 18.39 3.46
N SER A 200 -6.48 17.48 2.74
CA SER A 200 -7.66 16.75 3.20
C SER A 200 -7.57 15.25 2.88
N VAL A 201 -8.52 14.49 3.41
CA VAL A 201 -8.64 13.04 3.20
C VAL A 201 -10.08 12.71 2.82
N ALA A 202 -10.24 11.81 1.85
CA ALA A 202 -11.54 11.20 1.55
C ALA A 202 -11.78 10.00 2.47
N VAL A 203 -13.01 9.88 2.98
CA VAL A 203 -13.46 8.73 3.76
C VAL A 203 -14.75 8.16 3.20
N TYR A 204 -14.74 6.88 2.86
CA TYR A 204 -15.91 6.14 2.39
C TYR A 204 -16.51 5.33 3.54
N ASP A 205 -17.83 5.15 3.50
CA ASP A 205 -18.52 4.14 4.29
C ASP A 205 -18.45 2.80 3.56
N VAL A 206 -17.77 1.81 4.14
CA VAL A 206 -17.58 0.48 3.56
C VAL A 206 -18.91 -0.24 3.35
N ASP A 207 -19.91 0.02 4.19
CA ASP A 207 -21.24 -0.58 4.04
C ASP A 207 -22.06 0.08 2.91
N ASN A 208 -21.60 1.21 2.36
CA ASN A 208 -22.31 1.98 1.33
C ASN A 208 -21.35 2.79 0.44
N LEU A 209 -20.44 2.09 -0.24
CA LEU A 209 -19.40 2.70 -1.08
C LEU A 209 -19.98 3.56 -2.22
N ASP A 210 -21.18 3.23 -2.72
CA ASP A 210 -21.86 3.95 -3.79
C ASP A 210 -22.37 5.34 -3.37
N LYS A 211 -22.48 5.60 -2.06
CA LYS A 211 -22.81 6.94 -1.52
C LYS A 211 -21.72 7.97 -1.86
N GLY A 212 -20.50 7.52 -2.15
CA GLY A 212 -19.32 8.37 -2.30
C GLY A 212 -18.64 8.68 -0.97
N PHE A 213 -17.66 9.58 -1.01
CA PHE A 213 -16.83 9.93 0.14
C PHE A 213 -17.28 11.21 0.85
N GLU A 214 -16.96 11.30 2.13
CA GLU A 214 -16.89 12.55 2.88
C GLU A 214 -15.45 13.08 2.86
N VAL A 215 -15.28 14.40 2.95
CA VAL A 215 -13.96 15.03 2.98
C VAL A 215 -13.68 15.56 4.39
N LEU A 216 -12.57 15.12 4.99
CA LEU A 216 -12.13 15.61 6.29
C LEU A 216 -10.98 16.62 6.14
N PRO A 217 -11.08 17.83 6.72
CA PRO A 217 -10.09 18.89 6.57
C PRO A 217 -8.94 18.70 7.57
N ILE A 218 -8.15 17.63 7.38
CA ILE A 218 -7.12 17.20 8.34
C ILE A 218 -6.07 18.29 8.60
N ALA A 219 -5.58 18.99 7.57
CA ALA A 219 -4.60 20.06 7.78
C ALA A 219 -5.18 21.26 8.52
N ASP A 220 -6.46 21.58 8.31
CA ASP A 220 -7.14 22.66 9.05
C ASP A 220 -7.27 22.28 10.52
N TRP A 221 -7.63 21.03 10.82
CA TRP A 221 -7.69 20.50 12.18
C TRP A 221 -6.33 20.54 12.89
N ALA A 222 -5.22 20.39 12.17
CA ALA A 222 -3.89 20.56 12.75
C ALA A 222 -3.62 21.98 13.24
N GLY A 223 -4.31 23.00 12.72
CA GLY A 223 -4.15 24.39 13.16
C GLY A 223 -2.72 24.92 13.04
N ILE A 224 -1.98 24.48 12.01
CA ILE A 224 -0.60 24.95 11.72
C ILE A 224 -0.68 26.38 11.17
N LYS A 225 0.07 27.30 11.78
CA LYS A 225 0.10 28.72 11.38
C LYS A 225 1.25 28.95 10.41
N GLY A 226 0.96 29.00 9.11
CA GLY A 226 1.95 29.29 8.08
C GLY A 226 1.43 29.00 6.66
N GLU A 227 1.97 29.70 5.66
CA GLU A 227 1.61 29.52 4.25
C GLU A 227 2.30 28.32 3.59
N GLY A 228 3.25 27.71 4.28
CA GLY A 228 3.99 26.53 3.82
C GLY A 228 3.14 25.33 3.43
N PRO A 229 3.70 24.37 2.67
CA PRO A 229 3.04 23.12 2.34
C PRO A 229 2.55 22.39 3.60
N LYS A 230 1.38 21.77 3.51
CA LYS A 230 0.74 20.98 4.59
C LYS A 230 0.13 19.71 3.99
N ARG A 231 0.95 18.82 3.44
CA ARG A 231 0.45 17.64 2.72
C ARG A 231 0.01 16.59 3.72
N VAL A 232 -1.24 16.13 3.62
CA VAL A 232 -1.79 15.10 4.50
C VAL A 232 -1.51 13.74 3.90
N VAL A 233 -0.79 12.89 4.64
CA VAL A 233 -0.28 11.63 4.14
C VAL A 233 -0.41 10.51 5.16
N GLN A 234 -0.68 9.31 4.64
CA GLN A 234 -0.67 8.03 5.34
C GLN A 234 -1.61 7.98 6.56
N PRO A 235 -2.88 7.54 6.37
CA PRO A 235 -3.70 7.09 7.49
C PRO A 235 -3.05 5.85 8.12
N GLU A 236 -2.90 5.80 9.45
CA GLU A 236 -2.49 4.60 10.18
C GLU A 236 -3.33 4.44 11.45
N TYR A 237 -3.82 3.23 11.71
CA TYR A 237 -4.65 2.95 12.87
C TYR A 237 -3.83 2.68 14.13
N ASN A 238 -4.42 2.98 15.28
CA ASN A 238 -3.96 2.42 16.55
C ASN A 238 -4.27 0.91 16.64
N LYS A 239 -3.81 0.25 17.71
CA LYS A 239 -4.03 -1.20 17.91
C LYS A 239 -5.50 -1.59 17.99
N ALA A 240 -6.35 -0.73 18.56
CA ALA A 240 -7.77 -1.04 18.76
C ALA A 240 -8.60 -0.86 17.50
N GLY A 241 -8.08 -0.13 16.50
CA GLY A 241 -8.81 0.20 15.28
C GLY A 241 -9.84 1.31 15.45
N ASP A 242 -9.84 2.03 16.57
CA ASP A 242 -10.83 3.06 16.90
C ASP A 242 -10.31 4.50 16.71
N GLU A 243 -9.01 4.64 16.43
CA GLU A 243 -8.37 5.91 16.07
C GLU A 243 -7.51 5.74 14.82
N VAL A 244 -7.60 6.71 13.91
CA VAL A 244 -6.75 6.80 12.72
C VAL A 244 -5.92 8.08 12.77
N TRP A 245 -4.64 7.96 12.47
CA TRP A 245 -3.61 8.98 12.64
C TRP A 245 -3.13 9.40 11.25
N PHE A 246 -2.91 10.70 11.07
CA PHE A 246 -2.44 11.27 9.80
C PHE A 246 -1.26 12.21 10.06
N SER A 247 -0.20 12.08 9.26
CA SER A 247 0.86 13.09 9.23
C SER A 247 0.39 14.30 8.41
N VAL A 248 0.52 15.50 8.98
CA VAL A 248 0.43 16.77 8.27
C VAL A 248 1.86 17.24 8.02
N TRP A 249 2.35 16.88 6.83
CA TRP A 249 3.74 17.00 6.42
C TRP A 249 4.05 18.37 5.82
N SER A 250 4.91 19.12 6.50
CA SER A 250 5.38 20.45 6.09
C SER A 250 6.89 20.47 5.81
N GLY A 251 7.42 21.61 5.36
CA GLY A 251 8.85 21.78 5.15
C GLY A 251 9.68 21.57 6.43
N LYS A 252 10.97 21.29 6.27
CA LYS A 252 11.89 21.01 7.39
C LYS A 252 11.92 22.12 8.45
N ASP A 253 11.83 23.38 8.01
CA ASP A 253 11.89 24.56 8.87
C ASP A 253 10.49 25.08 9.25
N GLU A 254 9.43 24.33 8.93
CA GLU A 254 8.03 24.67 9.17
C GLU A 254 7.39 23.75 10.22
N GLU A 255 6.36 24.24 10.91
CA GLU A 255 5.64 23.43 11.89
C GLU A 255 4.88 22.30 11.18
N SER A 256 5.01 21.06 11.68
CA SER A 256 4.24 19.89 11.26
C SER A 256 3.35 19.39 12.42
N ALA A 257 2.46 18.45 12.15
CA ALA A 257 1.60 17.84 13.17
C ALA A 257 1.24 16.40 12.84
N ILE A 258 0.82 15.64 13.85
CA ILE A 258 0.02 14.42 13.65
C ILE A 258 -1.40 14.70 14.11
N VAL A 259 -2.38 14.41 13.27
CA VAL A 259 -3.81 14.57 13.59
C VAL A 259 -4.39 13.19 13.86
N ILE A 260 -5.07 13.05 14.99
CA ILE A 260 -5.76 11.83 15.38
C ILE A 260 -7.27 12.05 15.21
N VAL A 261 -7.90 11.15 14.49
CA VAL A 261 -9.34 11.15 14.22
C VAL A 261 -9.96 9.95 14.92
N ASP A 262 -11.08 10.19 15.59
CA ASP A 262 -11.94 9.16 16.15
C ASP A 262 -12.64 8.45 14.99
N ASP A 263 -12.33 7.17 14.76
CA ASP A 263 -12.75 6.44 13.56
C ASP A 263 -14.28 6.36 13.44
N LYS A 264 -14.94 6.07 14.57
CA LYS A 264 -16.40 5.89 14.62
C LYS A 264 -17.15 7.19 14.32
N THR A 265 -16.67 8.31 14.83
CA THR A 265 -17.38 9.60 14.67
C THR A 265 -16.85 10.44 13.53
N ARG A 266 -15.70 10.08 12.95
CA ARG A 266 -14.95 10.85 11.94
C ARG A 266 -14.64 12.28 12.41
N LYS A 267 -14.45 12.47 13.72
CA LYS A 267 -14.18 13.78 14.33
C LYS A 267 -12.75 13.85 14.82
N LEU A 268 -12.21 15.07 14.84
CA LEU A 268 -10.93 15.36 15.48
C LEU A 268 -10.94 14.85 16.94
N LYS A 269 -9.98 13.98 17.26
CA LYS A 269 -9.73 13.46 18.60
C LYS A 269 -8.65 14.26 19.30
N ALA A 270 -7.51 14.43 18.63
CA ALA A 270 -6.33 15.11 19.16
C ALA A 270 -5.41 15.60 18.05
N VAL A 271 -4.51 16.53 18.40
CA VAL A 271 -3.43 17.00 17.54
C VAL A 271 -2.12 16.92 18.34
N ILE A 272 -1.14 16.21 17.80
CA ILE A 272 0.21 16.14 18.35
C ILE A 272 1.08 17.17 17.62
N LYS A 273 1.66 18.08 18.40
CA LYS A 273 2.70 19.02 17.95
C LYS A 273 3.85 19.00 18.92
N ASP A 274 5.06 19.01 18.40
CA ASP A 274 6.28 19.07 19.20
C ASP A 274 7.40 19.69 18.36
N LYS A 275 8.31 20.44 18.97
CA LYS A 275 9.48 21.00 18.25
C LYS A 275 10.39 19.92 17.68
N ARG A 276 10.33 18.70 18.22
CA ARG A 276 11.06 17.52 17.74
C ARG A 276 10.37 16.84 16.56
N LEU A 277 9.09 17.15 16.30
CA LEU A 277 8.29 16.56 15.24
C LEU A 277 8.57 17.26 13.91
N ILE A 278 9.77 17.03 13.38
CA ILE A 278 10.24 17.61 12.12
C ILE A 278 9.94 16.60 11.00
N THR A 279 9.18 17.04 9.99
CA THR A 279 8.83 16.22 8.81
C THR A 279 8.32 14.81 9.17
N PRO A 280 7.25 14.69 9.99
CA PRO A 280 6.65 13.41 10.37
C PRO A 280 5.90 12.74 9.22
#